data_AF-A0A7C1JZR1-F1
#
_entry.id   AF-A0A7C1JZR1-F1
#
_cell.length_a   1.000
_cell.length_b   1.000
_cell.length_c   1.000
_cell.angle_alpha   90.00
_cell.angle_beta   90.00
_cell.angle_gamma   90.00
#
_symmetry.space_group_name_H-M   'P 1'
#
loop_
_entity.id
_entity.type
_entity.pdbx_description
1 polymer ?
#
loop_
_entity_poly.entity_id
_entity_poly.type
_entity_poly.pdbx_seq_one_letter_code
_entity_poly.pdbx_strand_id
1 'polypeptide(L)'
;MNKFATMIVGLGLALWGATQLQSAEEQKIRVLLTIGGHGFEEKQFYAMWDAMPGVTYKTAKLPAEADLLKPGLEKDFDVIVMYDMVPAISPQQQEAFVALLKKGIGVVSLHHNMGAHQGWAEFPKII
;
A
#
# COMPACT_ATOMS: atom_id res chain seq x y z
N MET A 1 19.77 60.20 52.61
CA MET A 1 18.60 61.01 52.18
C MET A 1 17.75 60.16 51.25
N ASN A 2 16.49 59.94 51.64
CA ASN A 2 15.26 59.56 50.92
C ASN A 2 15.36 58.65 49.67
N LYS A 3 14.91 57.39 49.76
CA LYS A 3 13.55 56.89 49.43
C LYS A 3 13.10 57.23 48.01
N PHE A 4 12.95 56.23 47.14
CA PHE A 4 11.74 56.02 46.32
C PHE A 4 11.68 54.58 45.81
N ALA A 5 10.58 53.92 46.17
CA ALA A 5 10.15 52.65 45.59
C ALA A 5 9.50 52.92 44.23
N THR A 6 9.63 51.99 43.30
CA THR A 6 8.63 51.76 42.25
C THR A 6 8.68 50.28 41.87
N MET A 7 7.61 49.57 42.23
CA MET A 7 7.26 48.27 41.66
C MET A 7 7.09 48.41 40.15
N ILE A 8 7.69 47.51 39.37
CA ILE A 8 7.15 47.12 38.08
C ILE A 8 6.64 45.70 38.24
N VAL A 9 5.31 45.61 38.27
CA VAL A 9 4.54 44.39 38.06
C VAL A 9 4.65 44.02 36.58
N GLY A 10 4.90 42.73 36.31
CA GLY A 10 4.56 42.08 35.05
C GLY A 10 5.72 41.83 34.12
N LEU A 11 6.18 40.58 34.07
CA LEU A 11 6.63 39.97 32.82
C LEU A 11 6.08 38.54 32.80
N GLY A 12 5.19 38.30 31.84
CA GLY A 12 4.46 37.05 31.70
C GLY A 12 5.39 35.85 31.53
N LEU A 13 5.08 34.77 32.22
CA LEU A 13 5.56 33.43 31.92
C LEU A 13 4.96 33.01 30.58
N ALA A 14 5.60 33.41 29.48
CA ALA A 14 5.38 32.79 28.18
C ALA A 14 6.08 31.42 28.20
N LEU A 15 5.33 30.41 28.63
CA LEU A 15 5.67 29.00 28.43
C LEU A 15 5.88 28.78 26.94
N TRP A 16 7.15 28.71 26.52
CA TRP A 16 7.53 28.13 25.25
C TRP A 16 7.19 26.64 25.28
N GLY A 17 5.95 26.32 24.93
CA GLY A 17 5.59 25.00 24.45
C GLY A 17 6.20 24.83 23.07
N ALA A 18 7.48 24.43 23.03
CA ALA A 18 8.05 23.87 21.83
C ALA A 18 7.35 22.52 21.61
N THR A 19 6.28 22.52 20.84
CA THR A 19 5.74 21.31 20.23
C THR A 19 6.83 20.75 19.34
N GLN A 20 7.54 19.73 19.83
CA GLN A 20 8.30 18.85 18.95
C GLN A 20 7.28 18.23 17.99
N LEU A 21 7.22 18.77 16.77
CA LEU A 21 6.69 18.04 15.63
C LEU A 21 7.62 16.85 15.43
N GLN A 22 7.34 15.76 16.15
CA GLN A 22 7.87 14.46 15.83
C GLN A 22 7.41 14.20 14.39
N SER A 23 8.32 14.25 13.41
CA SER A 23 8.00 13.76 12.08
C SER A 23 7.69 12.28 12.27
N ALA A 24 6.41 11.90 12.17
CA ALA A 24 6.08 10.51 11.91
C ALA A 24 6.85 10.17 10.63
N GLU A 25 7.75 9.18 10.67
CA GLU A 25 8.17 8.54 9.43
C GLU A 25 6.90 8.20 8.68
N GLU A 26 6.73 8.78 7.49
CA GLU A 26 5.57 8.55 6.66
C GLU A 26 5.51 7.04 6.38
N GLN A 27 4.54 6.34 6.99
CA GLN A 27 4.43 4.89 6.82
C GLN A 27 4.24 4.60 5.33
N LYS A 28 5.22 3.91 4.74
CA LYS A 28 5.18 3.53 3.34
C LYS A 28 4.04 2.55 3.08
N ILE A 29 3.37 2.71 1.95
CA ILE A 29 2.37 1.75 1.46
C ILE A 29 3.05 0.44 1.08
N ARG A 30 2.55 -0.67 1.59
CA ARG A 30 3.06 -2.03 1.35
C ARG A 30 2.24 -2.69 0.24
N VAL A 31 2.87 -2.90 -0.90
CA VAL A 31 2.25 -3.41 -2.13
C VAL A 31 2.62 -4.88 -2.34
N LEU A 32 1.62 -5.72 -2.59
CA LEU A 32 1.85 -6.99 -3.29
C LEU A 32 1.62 -6.76 -4.79
N LEU A 33 2.69 -6.85 -5.58
CA LEU A 33 2.66 -6.67 -7.03
C LEU A 33 2.57 -8.03 -7.73
N THR A 34 1.40 -8.38 -8.26
CA THR A 34 1.25 -9.63 -9.01
C THR A 34 1.77 -9.44 -10.44
N ILE A 35 2.56 -10.41 -10.91
CA ILE A 35 3.17 -10.45 -12.24
C ILE A 35 3.04 -11.86 -12.84
N GLY A 36 3.31 -12.01 -14.14
CA GLY A 36 3.36 -13.31 -14.81
C GLY A 36 2.33 -13.47 -15.92
N GLY A 37 2.35 -14.62 -16.59
CA GLY A 37 1.45 -14.94 -17.71
C GLY A 37 1.88 -14.33 -19.06
N HIS A 38 2.28 -13.06 -19.09
CA HIS A 38 2.69 -12.36 -20.30
C HIS A 38 3.93 -11.47 -20.07
N GLY A 39 4.78 -11.35 -21.10
CA GLY A 39 6.02 -10.57 -21.03
C GLY A 39 5.78 -9.05 -20.97
N PHE A 40 6.77 -8.33 -20.45
CA PHE A 40 6.84 -6.87 -20.34
C PHE A 40 8.29 -6.40 -20.18
N GLU A 41 8.52 -5.10 -20.30
CA GLU A 41 9.85 -4.48 -20.15
C GLU A 41 10.25 -4.36 -18.67
N GLU A 42 10.76 -5.46 -18.09
CA GLU A 42 11.02 -5.59 -16.65
C GLU A 42 11.89 -4.46 -16.07
N LYS A 43 12.98 -4.09 -16.77
CA LYS A 43 13.94 -3.10 -16.26
C LYS A 43 13.26 -1.75 -15.99
N GLN A 44 12.51 -1.24 -16.96
CA GLN A 44 11.83 0.05 -16.88
C GLN A 44 10.64 -0.03 -15.93
N PHE A 45 9.94 -1.16 -15.93
CA PHE A 45 8.83 -1.40 -15.03
C PHE A 45 9.26 -1.33 -13.57
N TYR A 46 10.30 -2.08 -13.17
CA TYR A 46 10.80 -2.04 -11.80
C TYR A 46 11.47 -0.72 -11.44
N ALA A 47 12.17 -0.07 -12.38
CA ALA A 47 12.74 1.25 -12.15
C ALA A 47 11.67 2.31 -11.78
N MET A 48 10.47 2.21 -12.35
CA MET A 48 9.33 3.05 -11.95
C MET A 48 8.90 2.76 -10.51
N TRP A 49 8.80 1.49 -10.11
CA TRP A 49 8.45 1.10 -8.74
C TRP A 49 9.48 1.59 -7.70
N ASP A 50 10.77 1.41 -8.01
CA ASP A 50 11.88 1.83 -7.15
C ASP A 50 11.95 3.35 -6.95
N ALA A 51 11.43 4.12 -7.91
CA ALA A 51 11.41 5.58 -7.85
C ALA A 51 10.30 6.16 -6.96
N MET A 52 9.41 5.33 -6.39
CA MET A 52 8.29 5.80 -5.55
C MET A 52 8.67 5.84 -4.05
N PRO A 53 8.94 7.03 -3.46
CA PRO A 53 9.50 7.13 -2.11
C PRO A 53 8.56 6.65 -0.99
N GLY A 54 7.24 6.72 -1.20
CA GLY A 54 6.21 6.31 -0.25
C GLY A 54 5.71 4.88 -0.42
N VAL A 55 6.35 4.07 -1.28
CA VAL A 55 5.91 2.71 -1.60
C VAL A 55 7.02 1.72 -1.30
N THR A 56 6.63 0.56 -0.80
CA THR A 56 7.44 -0.66 -0.79
C THR A 56 6.65 -1.76 -1.48
N TYR A 57 7.31 -2.61 -2.26
CA TYR A 57 6.61 -3.68 -2.96
C TYR A 57 7.35 -5.01 -2.83
N LYS A 58 6.58 -6.09 -2.86
CA LYS A 58 7.05 -7.45 -3.12
C LYS A 58 6.30 -8.00 -4.31
N THR A 59 6.96 -8.83 -5.11
CA THR A 59 6.32 -9.46 -6.25
C THR A 59 5.72 -10.82 -5.87
N ALA A 60 4.64 -11.19 -6.55
CA ALA A 60 4.10 -12.54 -6.57
C ALA A 60 3.92 -12.98 -8.03
N LYS A 61 4.57 -14.06 -8.43
CA LYS A 61 4.52 -14.60 -9.79
C LYS A 61 3.36 -15.57 -9.93
N LEU A 62 2.31 -15.16 -10.62
CA LEU A 62 1.17 -15.99 -10.92
C LEU A 62 1.44 -16.90 -12.13
N PRO A 63 0.82 -18.10 -12.18
CA PRO A 63 -0.08 -18.68 -11.16
C PRO A 63 0.64 -19.38 -9.99
N ALA A 64 1.98 -19.46 -10.01
CA ALA A 64 2.75 -20.26 -9.05
C ALA A 64 2.58 -19.80 -7.59
N GLU A 65 2.40 -18.50 -7.35
CA GLU A 65 2.29 -17.91 -6.02
C GLU A 65 0.87 -17.43 -5.69
N ALA A 66 -0.15 -17.92 -6.41
CA ALA A 66 -1.55 -17.52 -6.19
C ALA A 66 -2.08 -17.87 -4.78
N ASP A 67 -1.44 -18.81 -4.07
CA ASP A 67 -1.77 -19.17 -2.68
C ASP A 67 -1.51 -18.04 -1.67
N LEU A 68 -0.81 -16.97 -2.08
CA LEU A 68 -0.68 -15.74 -1.30
C LEU A 68 -1.98 -14.93 -1.27
N LEU A 69 -2.84 -15.05 -2.29
CA LEU A 69 -4.07 -14.26 -2.45
C LEU A 69 -5.21 -14.83 -1.60
N LYS A 70 -5.07 -14.75 -0.27
CA LYS A 70 -6.03 -15.29 0.70
C LYS A 70 -6.11 -14.45 1.98
N PRO A 71 -7.17 -14.61 2.80
CA PRO A 71 -7.28 -13.92 4.08
C PRO A 71 -6.05 -14.12 4.96
N GLY A 72 -5.60 -13.06 5.61
CA GLY A 72 -4.33 -12.95 6.31
C GLY A 72 -3.32 -12.05 5.57
N LEU A 73 -3.41 -11.97 4.24
CA LEU A 73 -2.52 -11.11 3.44
C LEU A 73 -2.66 -9.62 3.82
N GLU A 74 -3.87 -9.18 4.17
CA GLU A 74 -4.16 -7.79 4.56
C GLU A 74 -3.40 -7.31 5.81
N LYS A 75 -2.79 -8.23 6.56
CA LYS A 75 -1.95 -7.91 7.71
C LYS A 75 -0.55 -7.47 7.27
N ASP A 76 -0.08 -8.02 6.16
CA ASP A 76 1.27 -7.82 5.64
C ASP A 76 1.33 -6.78 4.52
N PHE A 77 0.21 -6.56 3.82
CA PHE A 77 0.09 -5.64 2.70
C PHE A 77 -1.16 -4.80 2.79
N ASP A 78 -1.08 -3.57 2.27
CA ASP A 78 -2.19 -2.62 2.26
C ASP A 78 -2.99 -2.73 0.95
N VAL A 79 -2.31 -3.08 -0.15
CA VAL A 79 -2.88 -3.13 -1.50
C VAL A 79 -2.24 -4.24 -2.34
N ILE A 80 -3.06 -4.87 -3.18
CA ILE A 80 -2.61 -5.72 -4.28
C ILE A 80 -2.63 -4.88 -5.55
N VAL A 81 -1.49 -4.78 -6.23
CA VAL A 81 -1.42 -4.18 -7.57
C VAL A 81 -1.26 -5.28 -8.58
N MET A 82 -2.22 -5.38 -9.49
CA MET A 82 -2.33 -6.49 -10.43
C MET A 82 -1.81 -6.10 -11.81
N TYR A 83 -0.68 -6.70 -12.19
CA TYR A 83 -0.10 -6.59 -13.53
C TYR A 83 0.02 -7.94 -14.23
N ASP A 84 -0.22 -9.05 -13.53
CA ASP A 84 -0.25 -10.38 -14.13
C ASP A 84 -1.32 -10.50 -15.21
N MET A 85 -1.08 -11.36 -16.19
CA MET A 85 -2.01 -11.70 -17.27
C MET A 85 -2.05 -13.22 -17.43
N VAL A 86 -2.38 -13.93 -16.35
CA VAL A 86 -2.48 -15.40 -16.37
C VAL A 86 -3.85 -15.85 -16.88
N PRO A 87 -3.95 -16.98 -17.59
CA PRO A 87 -5.24 -17.47 -18.08
C PRO A 87 -6.18 -17.90 -16.95
N ALA A 88 -5.64 -18.47 -15.86
CA ALA A 88 -6.42 -18.93 -14.71
C ALA A 88 -5.54 -19.16 -13.47
N ILE A 89 -6.20 -19.10 -12.30
CA ILE A 89 -5.79 -19.74 -11.04
C ILE A 89 -6.87 -20.77 -10.66
N SER A 90 -6.58 -21.68 -9.74
CA SER A 90 -7.54 -22.73 -9.36
C SER A 90 -8.83 -22.16 -8.73
N PRO A 91 -9.97 -22.88 -8.79
CA PRO A 91 -11.21 -22.45 -8.14
C PRO A 91 -11.04 -22.16 -6.64
N GLN A 92 -10.23 -22.95 -5.93
CA GLN A 92 -9.96 -22.73 -4.52
C GLN A 92 -9.19 -21.42 -4.27
N GLN A 93 -8.25 -21.07 -5.16
CA GLN A 93 -7.54 -19.79 -5.11
C GLN A 93 -8.45 -18.61 -5.47
N GLN A 94 -9.39 -18.79 -6.42
CA GLN A 94 -10.41 -17.78 -6.74
C GLN A 94 -11.31 -17.49 -5.53
N GLU A 95 -11.81 -18.52 -4.86
CA GLU A 95 -12.61 -18.39 -3.63
C GLU A 95 -11.83 -17.69 -2.51
N ALA A 96 -10.55 -18.07 -2.33
CA ALA A 96 -9.68 -17.44 -1.35
C ALA A 96 -9.43 -15.96 -1.65
N PHE A 97 -9.23 -15.60 -2.93
CA PHE A 97 -9.04 -14.21 -3.34
C PHE A 97 -10.32 -13.40 -3.08
N VAL A 98 -11.50 -13.91 -3.46
CA VAL A 98 -12.78 -13.25 -3.14
C VAL A 98 -12.99 -13.08 -1.63
N ALA A 99 -12.62 -14.09 -0.84
CA ALA A 99 -12.70 -14.00 0.62
C ALA A 99 -11.78 -12.92 1.19
N LEU A 100 -10.58 -12.76 0.62
CA LEU A 100 -9.65 -11.69 0.97
C LEU A 100 -10.21 -10.31 0.63
N LEU A 101 -10.82 -10.13 -0.55
CA LEU A 101 -11.44 -8.86 -0.94
C LEU A 101 -12.55 -8.45 0.04
N LYS A 102 -13.34 -9.41 0.51
CA LYS A 102 -14.38 -9.19 1.54
C LYS A 102 -13.81 -8.78 2.90
N LYS A 103 -12.51 -8.96 3.16
CA LYS A 103 -11.82 -8.43 4.35
C LYS A 103 -11.42 -6.96 4.19
N GLY A 104 -11.38 -6.43 2.97
CA GLY A 104 -11.13 -5.02 2.70
C GLY A 104 -9.70 -4.66 2.34
N ILE A 105 -8.91 -5.57 1.77
CA ILE A 105 -7.61 -5.20 1.17
C ILE A 105 -7.84 -4.31 -0.06
N GLY A 106 -6.96 -3.33 -0.29
CA GLY A 106 -7.01 -2.52 -1.50
C GLY A 106 -6.65 -3.32 -2.76
N VAL A 107 -7.21 -2.94 -3.90
CA VAL A 107 -6.86 -3.50 -5.22
C VAL A 107 -6.66 -2.38 -6.22
N VAL A 108 -5.61 -2.51 -7.03
CA VAL A 108 -5.39 -1.70 -8.24
C VAL A 108 -5.10 -2.66 -9.39
N SER A 109 -6.02 -2.75 -10.35
CA SER A 109 -5.78 -3.52 -11.58
C SER A 109 -5.21 -2.61 -12.66
N LEU A 110 -4.06 -2.99 -13.22
CA LEU A 110 -3.43 -2.27 -14.33
C LEU A 110 -3.94 -2.83 -15.67
N HIS A 111 -3.84 -2.03 -16.73
CA HIS A 111 -4.35 -2.38 -18.07
C HIS A 111 -3.97 -3.80 -18.53
N HIS A 112 -2.76 -4.27 -18.20
CA HIS A 112 -2.28 -5.60 -18.57
C HIS A 112 -3.12 -6.74 -17.95
N ASN A 113 -3.63 -6.53 -16.74
CA ASN A 113 -4.42 -7.50 -15.98
C ASN A 113 -5.85 -7.66 -16.51
N MET A 114 -6.34 -6.73 -17.33
CA MET A 114 -7.64 -6.88 -18.00
C MET A 114 -7.72 -8.12 -18.92
N GLY A 115 -6.56 -8.61 -19.38
CA GLY A 115 -6.46 -9.84 -20.17
C GLY A 115 -6.42 -11.14 -19.34
N ALA A 116 -6.38 -11.05 -18.02
CA ALA A 116 -6.28 -12.20 -17.12
C ALA A 116 -7.63 -12.90 -16.91
N HIS A 117 -7.58 -14.15 -16.44
CA HIS A 117 -8.73 -14.86 -15.86
C HIS A 117 -9.99 -14.89 -16.73
N GLN A 118 -9.87 -14.95 -18.05
CA GLN A 118 -10.99 -14.85 -19.00
C GLN A 118 -12.12 -15.87 -18.75
N GLY A 119 -11.79 -17.04 -18.18
CA GLY A 119 -12.76 -18.08 -17.82
C GLY A 119 -13.47 -17.89 -16.47
N TRP A 120 -13.15 -16.83 -15.72
CA TRP A 120 -13.68 -16.59 -14.38
C TRP A 120 -14.66 -15.40 -14.39
N ALA A 121 -15.96 -15.72 -14.44
CA ALA A 121 -17.02 -14.71 -14.57
C ALA A 121 -17.12 -13.68 -13.42
N GLU A 122 -16.52 -13.96 -12.26
CA GLU A 122 -16.47 -13.01 -11.15
C GLU A 122 -15.35 -11.98 -11.30
N PHE A 123 -14.25 -12.36 -11.98
CA PHE A 123 -13.10 -11.48 -12.15
C PHE A 123 -13.42 -10.10 -12.74
N PRO A 124 -14.18 -9.96 -13.85
CA PRO A 124 -14.54 -8.65 -14.40
C PRO A 124 -15.50 -7.84 -13.53
N LYS A 125 -16.00 -8.38 -12.40
CA LYS A 125 -16.76 -7.63 -11.40
C LYS A 125 -15.87 -7.13 -10.26
N ILE A 126 -14.70 -7.75 -10.10
CA ILE A 126 -13.68 -7.37 -9.11
C ILE A 126 -12.88 -6.17 -9.61
N ILE A 127 -12.50 -6.19 -10.89
CA ILE A 127 -11.65 -5.18 -11.53
C ILE A 127 -12.42 -4.12 -12.30
#